data_AF-A0A3D4PSU7-F1
#
_entry.id   AF-A0A3D4PSU7-F1
#
_cell.length_a   1.000
_cell.length_b   1.000
_cell.length_c   1.000
_cell.angle_alpha   90.00
_cell.angle_beta   90.00
_cell.angle_gamma   90.00
#
_symmetry.space_group_name_H-M   'P 1'
#
loop_
_entity.id
_entity.type
_entity.pdbx_description
1 polymer ?
#
loop_
_entity_poly.entity_id
_entity_poly.type
_entity_poly.pdbx_seq_one_letter_code
_entity_poly.pdbx_strand_id
1 'polypeptide(L)'
;THVVAGMGPGPFTGLRIGIATARAFALGRGIAVIPVPSHFAAALSVIEAEAPETPFAIVTDARRREVAISVFDGLDADGIPNLVEATVLAPRVDSDEKLRGVHAIEVATLDAAALARVGLRAVKAGRDLTSAEPLYLRQPDVTVPGAPKRVGL
;
A
#
# COMPACT_ATOMS: atom_id res chain seq x y z
N THR A 1 -8.80 9.99 -17.89
CA THR A 1 -7.81 9.28 -18.74
C THR A 1 -7.37 7.97 -18.13
N HIS A 2 -7.36 7.82 -16.80
CA HIS A 2 -6.93 6.60 -16.12
C HIS A 2 -7.81 6.31 -14.90
N VAL A 3 -7.71 5.11 -14.35
CA VAL A 3 -8.23 4.73 -13.02
C VAL A 3 -7.05 4.43 -12.11
N VAL A 4 -6.99 5.02 -10.91
CA VAL A 4 -5.94 4.70 -9.94
C VAL A 4 -6.45 3.66 -8.95
N ALA A 5 -5.63 2.65 -8.66
CA ALA A 5 -5.95 1.60 -7.69
C ALA A 5 -4.86 1.53 -6.60
N GLY A 6 -5.30 1.55 -5.35
CA GLY A 6 -4.41 1.31 -4.20
C GLY A 6 -4.08 -0.18 -4.10
N MET A 7 -2.80 -0.51 -4.02
CA MET A 7 -2.32 -1.89 -4.10
C MET A 7 -1.97 -2.51 -2.74
N GLY A 8 -2.19 -1.78 -1.66
CA GLY A 8 -1.85 -2.19 -0.30
C GLY A 8 -0.61 -1.45 0.24
N PRO A 9 -0.27 -1.61 1.52
CA PRO A 9 -0.85 -2.57 2.47
C PRO A 9 -2.30 -2.23 2.86
N GLY A 10 -3.09 -3.26 3.18
CA GLY A 10 -4.50 -3.12 3.55
C GLY A 10 -5.20 -4.46 3.75
N PRO A 11 -6.42 -4.48 4.34
CA PRO A 11 -7.15 -5.70 4.60
C PRO A 11 -7.48 -6.45 3.30
N PHE A 12 -7.17 -7.75 3.28
CA PHE A 12 -7.20 -8.63 2.10
C PHE A 12 -8.50 -8.53 1.28
N THR A 13 -9.66 -8.66 1.93
CA THR A 13 -10.96 -8.64 1.26
C THR A 13 -11.25 -7.29 0.62
N GLY A 14 -11.06 -6.19 1.37
CA GLY A 14 -11.30 -4.84 0.85
C GLY A 14 -10.36 -4.48 -0.30
N LEU A 15 -9.08 -4.87 -0.18
CA LEU A 15 -8.08 -4.64 -1.22
C LEU A 15 -8.45 -5.34 -2.53
N ARG A 16 -8.81 -6.63 -2.47
CA ARG A 16 -9.21 -7.40 -3.66
C ARG A 16 -10.46 -6.85 -4.33
N ILE A 17 -11.47 -6.50 -3.53
CA ILE A 17 -12.70 -5.89 -4.04
C ILE A 17 -12.37 -4.57 -4.74
N GLY A 18 -11.62 -3.67 -4.09
CA GLY A 18 -11.24 -2.38 -4.66
C GLY A 18 -10.48 -2.51 -5.98
N ILE A 19 -9.48 -3.40 -6.05
CA ILE A 19 -8.71 -3.64 -7.27
C ILE A 19 -9.59 -4.22 -8.38
N ALA A 20 -10.46 -5.19 -8.06
CA ALA A 20 -11.39 -5.76 -9.03
C ALA A 20 -12.37 -4.70 -9.58
N THR A 21 -12.91 -3.85 -8.70
CA THR A 21 -13.80 -2.74 -9.09
C THR A 21 -13.08 -1.75 -10.00
N ALA A 22 -11.85 -1.34 -9.65
CA ALA A 22 -11.04 -0.42 -10.47
C ALA A 22 -10.77 -1.01 -11.86
N ARG A 23 -10.39 -2.29 -11.93
CA ARG A 23 -10.17 -3.01 -13.21
C ARG A 23 -11.44 -3.11 -14.04
N ALA A 24 -12.57 -3.47 -13.44
CA ALA A 24 -13.85 -3.57 -14.14
C ALA A 24 -14.32 -2.22 -14.70
N PHE A 25 -14.18 -1.15 -13.93
CA PHE A 25 -14.51 0.20 -14.39
C PHE A 25 -13.61 0.64 -15.54
N ALA A 26 -12.30 0.44 -15.40
CA ALA A 26 -11.31 0.78 -16.42
C ALA A 26 -11.57 0.03 -17.74
N LEU A 27 -11.89 -1.26 -17.64
CA LEU A 27 -12.30 -2.10 -18.77
C LEU A 27 -13.54 -1.54 -19.47
N GLY A 28 -14.61 -1.24 -18.72
CA GLY A 28 -15.84 -0.69 -19.29
C GLY A 28 -15.66 0.69 -19.94
N ARG A 29 -14.62 1.42 -19.57
CA ARG A 29 -14.26 2.74 -20.14
C ARG A 29 -13.16 2.68 -21.20
N GLY A 30 -12.51 1.53 -21.41
CA GLY A 30 -11.36 1.40 -22.31
C GLY A 30 -10.15 2.24 -21.88
N ILE A 31 -9.91 2.37 -20.57
CA ILE A 31 -8.80 3.16 -20.02
C ILE A 31 -7.88 2.29 -19.15
N ALA A 32 -6.65 2.75 -18.92
CA ALA A 32 -5.67 2.01 -18.13
C ALA A 32 -5.88 2.18 -16.62
N VAL A 33 -5.50 1.14 -15.87
CA VAL A 33 -5.39 1.17 -14.40
C VAL A 33 -3.95 1.50 -14.02
N ILE A 34 -3.79 2.43 -13.08
CA ILE A 34 -2.51 2.84 -12.52
C ILE A 34 -2.40 2.27 -11.11
N PRO A 35 -1.53 1.28 -10.89
CA PRO A 35 -1.31 0.69 -9.57
C PRO A 35 -0.43 1.60 -8.71
N VAL A 36 -0.86 1.89 -7.48
CA VAL A 36 -0.12 2.74 -6.54
C VAL A 36 -0.02 2.06 -5.18
N PRO A 37 1.17 1.94 -4.57
CA PRO A 37 1.28 1.49 -3.18
C PRO A 37 0.54 2.45 -2.25
N SER A 38 -0.35 1.90 -1.43
CA SER A 38 -1.33 2.65 -0.66
C SER A 38 -0.70 3.65 0.33
N HIS A 39 0.46 3.33 0.92
CA HIS A 39 1.18 4.24 1.82
C HIS A 39 1.69 5.52 1.15
N PHE A 40 1.86 5.55 -0.17
CA PHE A 40 2.28 6.79 -0.87
C PHE A 40 1.20 7.87 -0.76
N ALA A 41 -0.08 7.49 -0.68
CA ALA A 41 -1.15 8.46 -0.47
C ALA A 41 -1.02 9.15 0.89
N ALA A 42 -0.78 8.38 1.95
CA ALA A 42 -0.57 8.93 3.30
C ALA A 42 0.69 9.78 3.37
N ALA A 43 1.81 9.30 2.83
CA ALA A 43 3.05 10.04 2.78
C ALA A 43 2.89 11.37 2.05
N LEU A 44 2.17 11.38 0.93
CA LEU A 44 1.88 12.61 0.21
C LEU A 44 1.06 13.59 1.07
N SER A 45 0.00 13.12 1.74
CA SER A 45 -0.82 13.97 2.61
C SER A 45 -0.01 14.59 3.74
N VAL A 46 0.89 13.82 4.37
CA VAL A 46 1.80 14.33 5.41
C VAL A 46 2.73 15.39 4.84
N ILE A 47 3.37 15.11 3.70
CA ILE A 47 4.33 16.05 3.10
C ILE A 47 3.64 17.36 2.70
N GLU A 48 2.44 17.29 2.13
CA GLU A 48 1.67 18.49 1.74
C GLU A 48 1.17 19.31 2.94
N ALA A 49 0.94 18.67 4.09
CA ALA A 49 0.43 19.33 5.29
C ALA A 49 1.53 19.88 6.21
N GLU A 50 2.62 19.12 6.36
CA GLU A 50 3.61 19.34 7.43
C GLU A 50 5.02 19.62 6.91
N ALA A 51 5.31 19.32 5.64
CA ALA A 51 6.64 19.49 5.02
C ALA A 51 7.79 19.00 5.92
N PRO A 52 7.81 17.70 6.29
CA PRO A 52 8.82 17.16 7.21
C PRO A 52 10.23 17.30 6.62
N GLU A 53 11.17 17.76 7.45
CA GLU A 53 12.58 17.97 7.08
C GLU A 53 13.46 16.72 7.28
N THR A 54 12.90 15.66 7.88
CA THR A 54 13.61 14.41 8.18
C THR A 54 12.76 13.20 7.77
N PRO A 55 13.37 12.01 7.57
CA PRO A 55 12.64 10.80 7.28
C PRO A 55 11.55 10.49 8.31
N PHE A 56 10.42 9.97 7.83
CA PHE A 56 9.26 9.63 8.64
C PHE A 56 8.64 8.32 8.17
N ALA A 57 7.98 7.62 9.09
CA ALA A 57 7.34 6.34 8.83
C ALA A 57 5.82 6.50 8.75
N ILE A 58 5.21 5.92 7.72
CA ILE A 58 3.77 5.66 7.68
C ILE A 58 3.52 4.27 8.24
N VAL A 59 2.65 4.19 9.24
CA VAL A 59 2.29 2.95 9.93
C VAL A 59 0.79 2.70 9.79
N THR A 60 0.40 1.51 9.33
CA THR A 60 -1.02 1.10 9.25
C THR A 60 -1.24 -0.24 9.94
N ASP A 61 -2.42 -0.44 10.54
CA ASP A 61 -2.84 -1.74 11.09
C ASP A 61 -2.96 -2.78 9.97
N ALA A 62 -2.14 -3.83 10.05
CA ALA A 62 -2.15 -4.95 9.11
C ALA A 62 -2.95 -6.17 9.63
N ARG A 63 -3.71 -5.99 10.71
CA ARG A 63 -4.42 -7.02 11.48
C ARG A 63 -3.48 -8.00 12.15
N ARG A 64 -4.04 -8.94 12.93
CA ARG A 64 -3.29 -10.02 13.62
C ARG A 64 -2.13 -9.52 14.50
N ARG A 65 -2.29 -8.35 15.11
CA ARG A 65 -1.27 -7.69 15.95
C ARG A 65 0.00 -7.36 15.16
N GLU A 66 -0.13 -7.05 13.88
CA GLU A 66 0.96 -6.59 13.02
C GLU A 66 0.68 -5.19 12.48
N VAL A 67 1.74 -4.54 12.03
CA VAL A 67 1.71 -3.27 11.32
C VAL A 67 2.46 -3.36 10.02
N ALA A 68 1.97 -2.66 9.01
CA ALA A 68 2.76 -2.35 7.84
C ALA A 68 3.47 -1.01 8.07
N ILE A 69 4.76 -0.95 7.77
CA ILE A 69 5.62 0.21 7.98
C ILE A 69 6.30 0.54 6.64
N SER A 70 6.25 1.81 6.23
CA SER A 70 7.02 2.35 5.10
C SER A 70 7.71 3.62 5.54
N VAL A 71 9.00 3.78 5.23
CA VAL A 71 9.76 4.99 5.56
C VAL A 71 9.95 5.84 4.31
N PHE A 72 9.60 7.12 4.41
CA PHE A 72 9.70 8.10 3.34
C PHE A 72 10.62 9.25 3.73
N ASP A 73 11.21 9.89 2.72
CA ASP A 73 12.04 11.09 2.87
C ASP A 73 11.68 12.11 1.78
N GLY A 74 10.69 12.95 2.06
CA GLY A 74 10.21 13.98 1.14
C GLY A 74 9.64 13.45 -0.18
N LEU A 75 9.71 14.30 -1.21
CA LEU A 75 9.34 13.97 -2.59
C LEU A 75 10.60 13.81 -3.44
N ASP A 76 10.55 12.92 -4.42
CA ASP A 76 11.55 12.83 -5.48
C ASP A 76 11.37 13.93 -6.53
N ALA A 77 12.22 13.90 -7.57
CA ALA A 77 12.22 14.89 -8.66
C ALA A 77 10.91 14.92 -9.48
N ASP A 78 10.13 13.83 -9.47
CA ASP A 78 8.82 13.75 -10.13
C ASP A 78 7.67 14.18 -9.21
N GLY A 79 8.00 14.62 -7.99
CA GLY A 79 7.06 14.94 -6.93
C GLY A 79 6.41 13.69 -6.32
N ILE A 80 6.97 12.50 -6.47
CA ILE A 80 6.41 11.28 -5.88
C ILE A 80 7.04 11.07 -4.50
N PRO A 81 6.28 10.67 -3.45
CA PRO A 81 6.86 10.34 -2.15
C PRO A 81 8.03 9.38 -2.29
N ASN A 82 9.20 9.78 -1.79
CA ASN A 82 10.43 9.03 -1.94
C ASN A 82 10.52 7.97 -0.85
N LEU A 83 10.29 6.70 -1.23
CA LEU A 83 10.36 5.55 -0.32
C LEU A 83 11.83 5.16 -0.11
N VAL A 84 12.35 5.36 1.10
CA VAL A 84 13.76 5.07 1.42
C VAL A 84 13.97 3.69 2.04
N GLU A 85 12.91 3.09 2.60
CA GLU A 85 12.92 1.70 3.05
C GLU A 85 11.71 0.95 2.49
N ALA A 86 11.95 -0.29 2.04
CA ALA A 86 10.88 -1.14 1.52
C ALA A 86 9.80 -1.36 2.57
N THR A 87 8.53 -1.40 2.14
CA THR A 87 7.41 -1.65 3.04
C THR A 87 7.55 -3.02 3.70
N VAL A 88 7.56 -3.04 5.04
CA VAL A 88 7.67 -4.27 5.84
C VAL A 88 6.45 -4.50 6.69
N LEU A 89 6.14 -5.77 6.93
CA LEU A 89 5.21 -6.21 7.96
C LEU A 89 6.01 -6.51 9.23
N ALA A 90 5.53 -6.07 10.38
CA ALA A 90 6.17 -6.34 11.67
C ALA A 90 5.11 -6.62 12.75
N PRO A 91 5.40 -7.51 13.72
CA PRO A 91 4.59 -7.59 14.92
C PRO A 91 4.53 -6.21 15.59
N ARG A 92 3.34 -5.80 16.03
CA ARG A 92 3.11 -4.51 16.69
C ARG A 92 4.02 -4.35 17.92
N VAL A 93 4.25 -5.44 18.65
CA VAL A 93 5.14 -5.48 19.83
C VAL A 93 6.61 -5.20 19.50
N ASP A 94 7.03 -5.45 18.26
CA ASP A 94 8.40 -5.26 17.79
C ASP A 94 8.53 -3.99 16.93
N SER A 95 7.44 -3.24 16.74
CA SER A 95 7.43 -2.08 15.83
C SER A 95 8.27 -0.92 16.36
N ASP A 96 8.33 -0.73 17.68
CA ASP A 96 9.14 0.32 18.32
C ASP A 96 10.61 0.21 17.93
N GLU A 97 11.15 -1.02 17.86
CA GLU A 97 12.53 -1.28 17.44
C GLU A 97 12.80 -0.79 16.02
N LYS A 98 11.87 -1.05 15.10
CA LYS A 98 11.98 -0.61 13.70
C LYS A 98 11.78 0.89 13.52
N LEU A 99 11.06 1.52 14.44
CA LEU A 99 10.75 2.95 14.41
C LEU A 99 11.75 3.79 15.22
N ARG A 100 12.76 3.17 15.86
CA ARG A 100 13.75 3.91 16.67
C ARG A 100 14.46 4.96 15.84
N GLY A 101 14.29 6.23 16.23
CA GLY A 101 14.93 7.37 15.57
C GLY A 101 14.19 7.87 14.32
N VAL A 102 13.01 7.33 14.01
CA VAL A 102 12.18 7.77 12.89
C VAL A 102 10.82 8.23 13.43
N HIS A 103 10.35 9.41 12.99
CA HIS A 103 9.04 9.89 13.39
C HIS A 103 7.94 9.01 12.76
N ALA A 104 7.15 8.33 13.59
CA ALA A 104 6.11 7.42 13.14
C ALA A 104 4.73 8.08 13.14
N ILE A 105 4.01 7.93 12.03
CA ILE A 105 2.67 8.48 11.82
C ILE A 105 1.72 7.30 11.61
N GLU A 106 0.83 7.08 12.58
CA GLU A 106 -0.23 6.09 12.50
C GLU A 106 -1.37 6.59 11.60
N VAL A 107 -1.73 5.77 10.61
CA VAL A 107 -2.73 6.11 9.62
C VAL A 107 -3.84 5.06 9.65
N ALA A 108 -5.07 5.51 9.90
CA ALA A 108 -6.25 4.65 9.91
C ALA A 108 -6.98 4.63 8.54
N THR A 109 -6.86 5.71 7.77
CA THR A 109 -7.54 5.90 6.49
C THR A 109 -6.60 6.54 5.48
N LEU A 110 -6.83 6.24 4.20
CA LEU A 110 -6.02 6.78 3.11
C LEU A 110 -6.90 7.68 2.25
N ASP A 111 -6.40 8.88 1.97
CA ASP A 111 -7.08 9.83 1.10
C ASP A 111 -7.02 9.35 -0.37
N ALA A 112 -8.19 9.10 -0.95
CA ALA A 112 -8.33 8.71 -2.35
C ALA A 112 -7.86 9.82 -3.30
N ALA A 113 -8.01 11.09 -2.93
CA ALA A 113 -7.52 12.21 -3.73
C ALA A 113 -5.99 12.26 -3.74
N ALA A 114 -5.34 12.07 -2.59
CA ALA A 114 -3.89 11.93 -2.51
C ALA A 114 -3.38 10.72 -3.34
N LEU A 115 -4.05 9.57 -3.24
CA LEU A 115 -3.74 8.40 -4.06
C LEU A 115 -3.82 8.72 -5.57
N ALA A 116 -4.88 9.41 -5.98
CA ALA A 116 -5.05 9.84 -7.37
C ALA A 116 -3.98 10.85 -7.82
N ARG A 117 -3.55 11.76 -6.93
CA ARG A 117 -2.44 12.70 -7.20
C ARG A 117 -1.12 11.95 -7.41
N VAL A 118 -0.80 10.97 -6.57
CA VAL A 118 0.39 10.12 -6.75
C VAL A 118 0.32 9.39 -8.09
N GLY A 119 -0.81 8.75 -8.41
CA GLY A 119 -0.99 8.07 -9.69
C GLY A 119 -0.84 9.00 -10.89
N LEU A 120 -1.34 10.24 -10.81
CA LEU A 120 -1.17 11.23 -11.85
C LEU A 120 0.31 11.65 -12.03
N ARG A 121 1.06 11.80 -10.94
CA ARG A 121 2.50 12.11 -10.99
C ARG A 121 3.28 10.96 -11.65
N ALA A 122 2.97 9.72 -11.29
CA ALA A 122 3.55 8.53 -11.92
C ALA A 122 3.28 8.46 -13.43
N VAL A 123 2.04 8.71 -13.87
CA VAL A 123 1.70 8.76 -15.31
C VAL A 123 2.48 9.86 -16.03
N LYS A 124 2.59 11.06 -15.44
CA LYS A 124 3.35 12.17 -16.05
C LYS A 124 4.84 11.85 -16.18
N ALA A 125 5.40 11.13 -15.22
CA ALA A 125 6.79 10.69 -15.22
C ALA A 125 7.03 9.42 -16.07
N GLY A 126 5.98 8.76 -16.56
CA GLY A 126 6.11 7.48 -17.27
C GLY A 126 6.63 6.35 -16.39
N ARG A 127 6.31 6.37 -15.09
CA ARG A 127 6.82 5.42 -14.08
C ARG A 127 5.73 4.45 -13.61
N ASP A 128 6.13 3.19 -13.45
CA ASP A 128 5.35 2.20 -12.72
C ASP A 128 5.83 2.13 -11.27
N LEU A 129 4.93 2.39 -10.31
CA LEU A 129 5.27 2.41 -8.87
C LEU A 129 5.19 1.03 -8.21
N THR A 130 4.41 0.13 -8.79
CA THR A 130 4.29 -1.27 -8.37
C THR A 130 3.68 -2.06 -9.51
N SER A 131 3.71 -3.38 -9.41
CA SER A 131 3.04 -4.24 -10.39
C SER A 131 1.51 -4.11 -10.31
N ALA A 132 0.83 -4.65 -11.31
CA ALA A 132 -0.63 -4.76 -11.30
C ALA A 132 -1.14 -5.75 -10.25
N GLU A 133 -0.27 -6.55 -9.63
CA GLU A 133 -0.64 -7.50 -8.58
C GLU A 133 -0.73 -6.79 -7.21
N PRO A 134 -1.69 -7.20 -6.35
CA PRO A 134 -1.78 -6.64 -5.01
C PRO A 134 -0.50 -6.90 -4.22
N LEU A 135 -0.05 -5.90 -3.45
CA LEU A 135 1.12 -5.96 -2.60
C LEU A 135 0.78 -6.73 -1.32
N TYR A 136 0.73 -8.05 -1.46
CA TYR A 136 0.54 -8.96 -0.34
C TYR A 136 1.84 -9.12 0.44
N LEU A 137 1.96 -8.42 1.56
CA LEU A 137 3.08 -8.59 2.49
C LEU A 137 3.06 -9.93 3.25
N ARG A 138 1.96 -10.67 3.13
CA ARG A 138 1.75 -11.97 3.77
C ARG A 138 1.38 -13.01 2.71
N GLN A 139 1.88 -14.23 2.84
CA GLN A 139 1.31 -15.37 2.11
C GLN A 139 -0.09 -15.71 2.65
N PRO A 140 -1.04 -16.14 1.80
CA PRO A 140 -2.36 -16.56 2.28
C PRO A 140 -2.23 -17.70 3.29
N ASP A 141 -2.86 -17.57 4.46
CA ASP A 141 -2.88 -18.57 5.55
C ASP A 141 -3.75 -19.81 5.21
N VAL A 142 -3.71 -20.28 3.96
CA VAL A 142 -4.43 -21.49 3.53
C VAL A 142 -3.52 -22.69 3.76
N THR A 143 -3.78 -23.46 4.82
CA THR A 143 -3.36 -24.85 4.87
C THR A 143 -4.05 -25.62 3.76
N VAL A 144 -3.27 -26.20 2.84
CA VAL A 144 -3.79 -27.13 1.82
C VAL A 144 -4.53 -28.25 2.56
N PRO A 145 -5.80 -28.56 2.19
CA PRO A 145 -6.52 -29.65 2.82
C PRO A 145 -5.70 -30.93 2.74
N GLY A 146 -5.50 -31.60 3.87
CA GLY A 146 -4.86 -32.92 3.90
C GLY A 146 -5.63 -33.92 3.05
N ALA A 147 -4.99 -35.03 2.70
CA ALA A 147 -5.60 -36.08 1.88
C ALA A 147 -6.97 -36.50 2.45
N PRO A 148 -8.00 -36.71 1.60
CA PRO A 148 -9.34 -37.04 2.05
C PRO A 148 -9.33 -38.28 2.94
N LYS A 149 -10.00 -38.18 4.10
CA LYS A 149 -10.11 -39.29 5.07
C LYS A 149 -10.87 -40.45 4.42
N ARG A 150 -10.23 -41.62 4.32
CA ARG A 150 -10.89 -42.84 3.83
C ARG A 150 -12.02 -43.22 4.78
N VAL A 151 -13.25 -43.18 4.30
CA VAL A 151 -14.40 -43.80 4.96
C VAL A 151 -14.37 -45.30 4.64
N GLY A 152 -14.32 -46.14 5.67
CA GLY A 152 -14.40 -47.60 5.51
C GLY A 152 -15.84 -48.02 5.21
N LEU A 153 -15.99 -48.96 4.28
CA LEU A 153 -17.23 -49.73 4.07
C LEU A 153 -17.42 -50.75 5.19
#